data_AF-A0A1I6M3B1-F1
#
_entry.id   AF-A0A1I6M3B1-F1
#
_cell.length_a   1.000
_cell.length_b   1.000
_cell.length_c   1.000
_cell.angle_alpha   90.00
_cell.angle_beta   90.00
_cell.angle_gamma   90.00
#
_symmetry.space_group_name_H-M   'P 1'
#
loop_
_entity.id
_entity.type
_entity.pdbx_description
1 polymer ?
#
loop_
_entity_poly.entity_id
_entity_poly.type
_entity_poly.pdbx_seq_one_letter_code
_entity_poly.pdbx_strand_id
1 'polypeptide(L)'
;MPMFLCASLASPATAAVVTCDLAGVPVSFAIDAAQFAPAQNAGEPPRRRVTHVTMGDTAFAAEPFRLGDTVGFWTKDSVGAETMLVVNADGTAVYADPQAGARLTGTCEVLQ
;
A
#
# COMPACT_ATOMS: atom_id res chain seq x y z
N MET A 1 2.69 43.40 23.23
CA MET A 1 1.97 42.11 23.13
C MET A 1 2.25 41.53 21.75
N PRO A 2 3.18 40.58 21.58
CA PRO A 2 3.35 39.89 20.31
C PRO A 2 2.45 38.65 20.27
N MET A 3 1.63 38.59 19.23
CA MET A 3 0.73 37.51 18.89
C MET A 3 1.56 36.41 18.24
N PHE A 4 1.76 35.29 18.95
CA PHE A 4 2.42 34.12 18.38
C PHE A 4 1.43 33.38 17.49
N LEU A 5 1.57 33.55 16.17
CA LEU A 5 0.98 32.66 15.17
C LEU A 5 1.62 31.27 15.33
N CYS A 6 0.85 30.30 15.83
CA CYS A 6 1.23 28.89 15.74
C CYS A 6 1.13 28.46 14.27
N ALA A 7 2.28 28.39 13.60
CA ALA A 7 2.38 27.68 12.32
C ALA A 7 2.21 26.18 12.60
N SER A 8 1.06 25.63 12.21
CA SER A 8 0.84 24.19 12.20
C SER A 8 1.79 23.57 11.18
N LEU A 9 2.88 22.98 11.68
CA LEU A 9 3.75 22.08 10.93
C LEU A 9 2.90 20.86 10.53
N ALA A 10 2.34 20.89 9.33
CA ALA A 10 1.86 19.68 8.68
C ALA A 10 3.10 18.83 8.37
N SER A 11 3.40 17.86 9.22
CA SER A 11 4.41 16.85 8.91
C SER A 11 4.08 16.26 7.53
N PRO A 12 5.06 16.10 6.63
CA PRO A 12 4.82 15.37 5.40
C PRO A 12 4.31 13.99 5.81
N ALA A 13 3.14 13.60 5.32
CA ALA A 13 2.67 12.24 5.45
C ALA A 13 3.69 11.36 4.73
N THR A 14 4.61 10.74 5.47
CA THR A 14 5.60 9.84 4.88
C THR A 14 4.83 8.59 4.45
N ALA A 15 4.77 8.36 3.14
CA ALA A 15 4.23 7.12 2.62
C ALA A 15 5.13 5.99 3.14
N ALA A 16 4.55 5.01 3.81
CA ALA A 16 5.30 3.85 4.26
C ALA A 16 5.64 2.98 3.05
N VAL A 17 6.91 2.63 2.89
CA VAL A 17 7.37 1.74 1.82
C VAL A 17 7.39 0.32 2.36
N VAL A 18 6.66 -0.58 1.71
CA VAL A 18 6.65 -2.00 2.02
C VAL A 18 7.56 -2.71 1.03
N THR A 19 8.57 -3.39 1.53
CA THR A 19 9.50 -4.20 0.73
C THR A 19 9.44 -5.65 1.17
N CYS A 20 9.29 -6.57 0.23
CA CYS A 20 9.15 -8.00 0.49
C CYS A 20 10.15 -8.82 -0.33
N ASP A 21 10.52 -9.97 0.21
CA ASP A 21 11.07 -11.08 -0.56
C ASP A 21 10.07 -12.25 -0.53
N LEU A 22 9.45 -12.54 -1.67
CA LEU A 22 8.45 -13.59 -1.82
C LEU A 22 9.07 -14.79 -2.53
N ALA A 23 9.66 -15.70 -1.76
CA ALA A 23 10.36 -16.88 -2.28
C ALA A 23 11.46 -16.52 -3.32
N GLY A 24 12.22 -15.44 -3.08
CA GLY A 24 13.26 -14.94 -3.98
C GLY A 24 12.77 -13.89 -4.98
N VAL A 25 11.47 -13.57 -5.01
CA VAL A 25 10.91 -12.52 -5.85
C VAL A 25 10.79 -11.21 -5.05
N PRO A 26 11.58 -10.17 -5.38
CA PRO A 26 11.47 -8.90 -4.68
C PRO A 26 10.17 -8.19 -5.06
N VAL A 27 9.45 -7.67 -4.06
CA VAL A 27 8.24 -6.86 -4.24
C VAL A 27 8.37 -5.56 -3.45
N SER A 28 7.96 -4.43 -4.04
CA SER A 28 7.94 -3.13 -3.36
C SER A 28 6.73 -2.31 -3.75
N PHE A 29 6.13 -1.62 -2.79
CA PHE A 29 5.03 -0.68 -3.00
C PHE A 29 4.93 0.32 -1.85
N ALA A 30 4.29 1.46 -2.09
CA ALA A 30 4.08 2.48 -1.07
C ALA A 30 2.63 2.49 -0.56
N ILE A 31 2.45 2.78 0.73
CA ILE A 31 1.16 2.96 1.37
C ILE A 31 1.16 4.31 2.07
N ASP A 32 0.36 5.24 1.56
CA ASP A 32 0.15 6.53 2.19
C ASP A 32 -1.08 6.48 3.10
N ALA A 33 -0.89 6.67 4.41
CA ALA A 33 -1.97 6.68 5.40
C ALA A 33 -3.03 7.74 5.08
N ALA A 34 -2.66 8.85 4.44
CA ALA A 34 -3.60 9.88 4.02
C ALA A 34 -4.59 9.36 2.97
N GLN A 35 -4.27 8.33 2.19
CA GLN A 35 -5.20 7.74 1.21
C GLN A 35 -6.41 7.06 1.86
N PHE A 36 -6.32 6.76 3.16
CA PHE A 36 -7.37 6.10 3.95
C PHE A 36 -8.11 7.05 4.89
N ALA A 37 -7.66 8.31 5.01
CA ALA A 37 -8.31 9.28 5.88
C ALA A 37 -9.74 9.60 5.39
N PRO A 38 -10.71 9.75 6.30
CA PRO A 38 -12.05 10.18 5.93
C PRO A 38 -12.02 11.60 5.36
N ALA A 39 -12.99 11.91 4.50
CA ALA A 39 -13.18 13.27 4.01
C ALA A 39 -13.44 14.22 5.18
N GLN A 40 -12.74 15.36 5.20
CA GLN A 40 -12.89 16.36 6.26
C GLN A 40 -14.10 17.26 6.01
N ASN A 41 -14.54 17.38 4.77
CA ASN A 41 -15.74 18.13 4.39
C ASN A 41 -16.35 17.58 3.09
N ALA A 42 -17.61 17.96 2.82
CA ALA A 42 -18.37 17.47 1.67
C ALA A 42 -17.87 17.96 0.30
N GLY A 43 -16.98 18.96 0.26
CA GLY A 43 -16.38 19.47 -0.97
C GLY A 43 -15.07 18.76 -1.33
N GLU A 44 -14.59 17.84 -0.50
CA GLU A 44 -13.35 17.14 -0.74
C GLU A 44 -13.52 16.11 -1.88
N PRO A 45 -12.69 16.15 -2.93
CA PRO A 45 -12.77 15.17 -3.99
C PRO A 45 -12.46 13.76 -3.46
N PRO A 46 -13.04 12.70 -4.05
CA PRO A 46 -12.69 11.34 -3.70
C PRO A 46 -11.18 11.10 -3.84
N ARG A 47 -10.54 10.62 -2.78
CA ARG A 47 -9.12 10.27 -2.80
C ARG A 47 -8.92 8.98 -3.59
N ARG A 48 -8.10 9.03 -4.64
CA ARG A 48 -7.77 7.85 -5.44
C ARG A 48 -6.81 6.96 -4.63
N ARG A 49 -7.20 5.71 -4.39
CA ARG A 49 -6.39 4.70 -3.72
C ARG A 49 -5.62 3.90 -4.76
N VAL A 50 -4.51 4.45 -5.23
CA VAL A 50 -3.62 3.75 -6.16
C VAL A 50 -2.19 3.80 -5.65
N THR A 51 -1.53 2.65 -5.70
CA THR A 51 -0.10 2.48 -5.49
C THR A 51 0.53 1.84 -6.73
N HIS A 52 1.83 2.06 -6.90
CA HIS A 52 2.61 1.38 -7.92
C HIS A 52 3.38 0.25 -7.25
N VAL A 53 3.17 -0.96 -7.73
CA VAL A 53 3.85 -2.17 -7.28
C VAL A 53 4.97 -2.46 -8.26
N THR A 54 6.16 -2.74 -7.75
CA THR A 54 7.26 -3.38 -8.48
C THR A 54 7.39 -4.81 -7.99
N MET A 55 7.37 -5.79 -8.88
CA MET A 55 7.51 -7.22 -8.58
C MET A 55 8.47 -7.86 -9.59
N GLY A 56 9.66 -8.26 -9.14
CA GLY A 56 10.76 -8.64 -10.03
C GLY A 56 11.04 -7.53 -11.05
N ASP A 57 10.95 -7.86 -12.34
CA ASP A 57 11.16 -6.92 -13.46
C ASP A 57 9.88 -6.22 -13.93
N THR A 58 8.74 -6.44 -13.25
CA THR A 58 7.43 -5.92 -13.64
C THR A 58 6.99 -4.79 -12.74
N ALA A 59 6.22 -3.84 -13.28
CA ALA A 59 5.57 -2.80 -12.53
C ALA A 59 4.12 -2.62 -12.96
N PHE A 60 3.21 -2.45 -12.00
CA PHE A 60 1.78 -2.29 -12.26
C PHE A 60 1.10 -1.42 -11.20
N ALA A 61 -0.04 -0.84 -11.56
CA ALA A 61 -0.88 -0.12 -10.61
C ALA A 61 -1.78 -1.11 -9.84
N ALA A 62 -1.93 -0.88 -8.55
CA ALA A 62 -2.80 -1.65 -7.68
C ALA A 62 -3.51 -0.73 -6.68
N GLU A 63 -4.57 -1.23 -6.06
CA GLU A 63 -5.25 -0.54 -4.97
C GLU A 63 -4.65 -1.00 -3.63
N PRO A 64 -4.05 -0.10 -2.83
CA PRO A 64 -3.55 -0.45 -1.52
C PRO A 64 -4.71 -0.59 -0.53
N PHE A 65 -4.54 -1.48 0.45
CA PHE A 65 -5.44 -1.59 1.59
C PHE A 65 -4.69 -1.64 2.91
N ARG A 66 -5.40 -1.27 3.98
CA ARG A 66 -4.98 -1.43 5.37
C ARG A 66 -6.17 -1.91 6.19
N LEU A 67 -5.97 -2.96 6.96
CA LEU A 67 -6.93 -3.54 7.89
C LEU A 67 -6.24 -3.76 9.25
N GLY A 68 -6.41 -2.81 10.16
CA GLY A 68 -5.60 -2.77 11.39
C GLY A 68 -4.12 -2.63 11.03
N ASP A 69 -3.31 -3.59 11.50
CA ASP A 69 -1.87 -3.67 11.21
C ASP A 69 -1.55 -4.51 9.96
N THR A 70 -2.55 -5.19 9.39
CA THR A 70 -2.42 -5.88 8.10
C THR A 70 -2.46 -4.84 6.98
N VAL A 71 -1.53 -4.96 6.04
CA VAL A 71 -1.46 -4.10 4.87
C VAL A 71 -1.31 -4.92 3.61
N GLY A 72 -1.54 -4.32 2.45
CA GLY A 72 -1.36 -5.01 1.20
C GLY A 72 -1.86 -4.24 0.01
N PHE A 73 -2.00 -4.95 -1.10
CA PHE A 73 -2.64 -4.43 -2.29
C PHE A 73 -3.48 -5.52 -2.95
N TRP A 74 -4.47 -5.08 -3.71
CA TRP A 74 -5.17 -5.93 -4.66
C TRP A 74 -5.20 -5.24 -6.02
N THR A 75 -5.23 -6.00 -7.09
CA THR A 75 -5.40 -5.48 -8.44
C THR A 75 -6.28 -6.43 -9.24
N LYS A 76 -6.95 -5.86 -10.23
CA LYS A 76 -7.76 -6.60 -11.19
C LYS A 76 -7.25 -6.32 -12.59
N ASP A 77 -6.89 -7.36 -13.31
CA ASP A 77 -6.45 -7.20 -14.70
C ASP A 77 -7.64 -6.97 -15.65
N SER A 78 -7.33 -6.78 -16.94
CA SER A 78 -8.34 -6.53 -17.97
C SER A 78 -9.26 -7.71 -18.27
N VAL A 79 -8.87 -8.93 -17.91
CA VAL A 79 -9.68 -10.15 -18.05
C VAL A 79 -10.45 -10.50 -16.77
N GLY A 80 -10.28 -9.70 -15.72
CA GLY A 80 -10.97 -9.83 -14.45
C GLY A 80 -10.28 -10.73 -13.43
N ALA A 81 -9.03 -11.12 -13.67
CA ALA A 81 -8.17 -11.80 -12.70
C ALA A 81 -7.93 -10.91 -11.49
N GLU A 82 -8.05 -11.48 -10.28
CA GLU A 82 -7.78 -10.74 -9.05
C GLU A 82 -6.50 -11.24 -8.42
N THR A 83 -5.52 -10.35 -8.29
CA THR A 83 -4.23 -10.62 -7.67
C THR A 83 -4.13 -9.85 -6.37
N MET A 84 -3.66 -10.48 -5.30
CA MET A 84 -3.60 -9.87 -3.98
C MET A 84 -2.31 -10.23 -3.25
N LEU A 85 -1.72 -9.23 -2.58
CA LEU A 85 -0.69 -9.41 -1.57
C LEU A 85 -1.26 -9.01 -0.21
N VAL A 86 -1.10 -9.89 0.78
CA VAL A 86 -1.40 -9.61 2.18
C VAL A 86 -0.10 -9.68 2.96
N VAL A 87 0.18 -8.64 3.75
CA VAL A 87 1.31 -8.56 4.68
C VAL A 87 0.74 -8.44 6.09
N ASN A 88 1.05 -9.41 6.92
CA ASN A 88 0.64 -9.46 8.33
C ASN A 88 1.54 -8.57 9.18
N ALA A 89 1.07 -8.26 10.40
CA ALA A 89 1.79 -7.41 11.35
C ALA A 89 3.17 -7.99 11.77
N ASP A 90 3.33 -9.31 11.70
CA ASP A 90 4.59 -10.01 11.98
C ASP A 90 5.57 -10.00 10.79
N GLY A 91 5.21 -9.33 9.69
CA GLY A 91 5.97 -9.27 8.45
C GLY A 91 5.78 -10.48 7.55
N THR A 92 5.04 -11.52 7.94
CA THR A 92 4.74 -12.64 7.04
C THR A 92 3.81 -12.18 5.92
N ALA A 93 4.05 -12.67 4.70
CA ALA A 93 3.29 -12.26 3.54
C ALA A 93 2.86 -13.41 2.64
N VAL A 94 1.70 -13.25 2.03
CA VAL A 94 1.11 -14.18 1.05
C VAL A 94 0.66 -13.39 -0.17
N TYR A 95 1.23 -13.74 -1.31
CA TYR A 95 0.79 -13.30 -2.63
C TYR A 95 -0.02 -14.41 -3.29
N ALA A 96 -1.16 -14.05 -3.87
CA ALA A 96 -2.02 -14.95 -4.63
C ALA A 96 -2.35 -14.33 -5.99
N ASP A 97 -2.04 -15.07 -7.05
CA ASP A 97 -2.51 -14.83 -8.42
C ASP A 97 -3.21 -16.12 -8.90
N PRO A 98 -4.55 -16.20 -8.78
CA PRO A 98 -5.31 -17.38 -9.16
C PRO A 98 -5.27 -17.70 -10.65
N GLN A 99 -5.07 -16.71 -11.53
CA GLN A 99 -5.02 -16.96 -12.98
C GLN A 99 -3.70 -17.61 -13.38
N ALA A 100 -2.59 -17.14 -12.81
CA ALA A 100 -1.29 -17.79 -12.99
C ALA A 100 -1.18 -19.10 -12.19
N GLY A 101 -2.14 -19.40 -11.30
CA GLY A 101 -2.04 -20.49 -10.33
C GLY A 101 -0.90 -20.29 -9.34
N ALA A 102 -0.44 -19.05 -9.17
CA ALA A 102 0.72 -18.72 -8.37
C ALA A 102 0.30 -18.35 -6.94
N ARG A 103 0.99 -18.95 -5.98
CA ARG A 103 0.91 -18.56 -4.57
C ARG A 103 2.31 -18.51 -4.02
N LEU A 104 2.74 -17.30 -3.65
CA LEU A 104 4.07 -17.07 -3.08
C LEU A 104 3.92 -16.66 -1.62
N THR A 105 4.88 -17.09 -0.81
CA THR A 105 4.97 -16.72 0.60
C THR A 105 6.34 -16.13 0.86
N GLY A 106 6.43 -15.22 1.82
CA GLY A 106 7.68 -14.58 2.16
C GLY A 106 7.58 -13.67 3.35
N THR A 107 8.53 -12.76 3.46
CA THR A 107 8.60 -11.77 4.53
C THR A 107 8.71 -10.38 3.95
N CYS A 108 8.13 -9.41 4.66
CA CYS A 108 8.17 -8.00 4.31
C CYS A 108 8.64 -7.15 5.48
N GLU A 109 9.22 -6.02 5.13
CA GLU A 109 9.57 -4.93 6.04
C GLU A 109 8.75 -3.70 5.64
N VAL A 110 8.31 -2.94 6.65
CA VAL A 110 7.58 -1.68 6.47
C VAL A 110 8.48 -0.54 6.95
N LEU A 111 8.98 0.26 6.02
CA LEU A 111 9.84 1.41 6.28
C LEU A 111 8.98 2.69 6.28
N GLN A 112 9.09 3.52 7.34
CA GLN A 112 8.28 4.74 7.52
C GLN A 112 9.09 6.02 7.39
#